data_AF-A0A395LLU5-F1
#
_entry.id   AF-A0A395LLU5-F1
#
_cell.length_a   1.000
_cell.length_b   1.000
_cell.length_c   1.000
_cell.angle_alpha   90.00
_cell.angle_beta   90.00
_cell.angle_gamma   90.00
#
_symmetry.space_group_name_H-M   'P 1'
#
loop_
_entity.id
_entity.type
_entity.pdbx_description
1 polymer ?
#
loop_
_entity_poly.entity_id
_entity_poly.type
_entity_poly.pdbx_seq_one_letter_code
_entity_poly.pdbx_strand_id
1 'polypeptide(L)' 'MIEYRFLTPRRRGKWYSTLGQAQAAANRIGAGFLDPGGTFVPYRGTVLEMREKTRPGIETEAPASGASA' A
#
# COMPACT_ATOMS: atom_id res chain seq x y z
N MET A 1 8.07 -2.20 -4.94
CA MET A 1 7.03 -1.15 -5.14
C MET A 1 6.44 -0.80 -3.79
N ILE A 2 6.26 0.47 -3.43
CA ILE A 2 5.68 0.83 -2.12
C ILE A 2 4.15 0.69 -2.14
N GLU A 3 3.58 0.11 -1.09
CA GLU A 3 2.15 0.11 -0.80
C GLU A 3 1.85 0.91 0.47
N TYR A 4 0.64 1.46 0.55
CA TYR A 4 0.19 2.39 1.60
C TYR A 4 -1.08 1.87 2.27
N ARG A 5 -1.23 2.05 3.58
CA ARG A 5 -2.50 1.86 4.28
C ARG A 5 -2.65 2.81 5.46
N PHE A 6 -3.88 3.14 5.81
CA PHE A 6 -4.20 3.85 7.05
C PHE A 6 -4.70 2.88 8.11
N LEU A 7 -4.27 3.12 9.35
CA LEU A 7 -4.70 2.39 10.54
C LEU A 7 -5.35 3.35 11.50
N THR A 8 -6.42 2.90 12.15
CA THR A 8 -6.99 3.56 13.33
C THR A 8 -6.83 2.62 14.52
N PRO A 9 -7.11 3.07 15.76
CA PRO A 9 -7.03 2.19 16.92
C PRO A 9 -7.91 0.93 16.81
N ARG A 10 -8.99 0.98 16.01
CA ARG A 10 -9.99 -0.10 15.90
C ARG A 10 -10.04 -0.77 14.53
N ARG A 11 -9.49 -0.17 13.47
CA ARG A 11 -9.63 -0.68 12.09
C ARG A 11 -8.32 -0.59 11.33
N ARG A 12 -8.10 -1.54 10.42
CA ARG A 12 -6.95 -1.58 9.52
C ARG A 12 -7.42 -1.43 8.09
N GLY A 13 -6.88 -0.45 7.36
CA GLY A 13 -7.10 -0.29 5.93
C GLY A 13 -6.44 -1.41 5.11
N LYS A 14 -6.88 -1.55 3.87
CA LYS A 14 -6.21 -2.39 2.88
C LYS A 14 -4.91 -1.72 2.41
N TRP A 15 -3.99 -2.52 1.87
CA TRP A 15 -2.83 -2.00 1.16
C TRP A 15 -3.24 -1.50 -0.22
N TYR A 16 -2.81 -0.31 -0.57
CA TYR A 16 -3.05 0.34 -1.86
C TYR A 16 -1.72 0.66 -2.53
N SER A 17 -1.70 0.63 -3.85
CA SER A 17 -0.49 0.89 -4.65
C SER A 17 -0.11 2.37 -4.71
N THR A 18 -1.04 3.27 -4.37
CA THR A 18 -0.80 4.72 -4.33
C THR A 18 -1.31 5.32 -3.03
N LEU A 19 -0.67 6.40 -2.58
CA LEU A 19 -1.09 7.12 -1.38
C LEU A 19 -2.51 7.69 -1.52
N GLY A 20 -2.86 8.22 -2.70
CA GLY A 20 -4.19 8.78 -2.97
C GLY A 20 -5.32 7.76 -2.83
N GLN A 21 -5.11 6.51 -3.27
CA GLN A 21 -6.08 5.43 -3.05
C GLN A 21 -6.26 5.12 -1.56
N ALA A 22 -5.17 5.11 -0.79
CA ALA A 22 -5.24 4.91 0.66
C ALA A 22 -6.00 6.06 1.35
N GLN A 23 -5.74 7.32 0.97
CA GLN A 23 -6.43 8.50 1.51
C GLN A 23 -7.92 8.50 1.17
N ALA A 24 -8.29 8.18 -0.07
CA ALA A 24 -9.70 8.06 -0.48
C ALA A 24 -10.45 6.96 0.28
N ALA A 25 -9.77 5.87 0.64
CA ALA A 25 -10.35 4.81 1.46
C ALA A 25 -10.40 5.16 2.96
N ALA A 26 -9.54 6.05 3.44
CA ALA A 26 -9.40 6.38 4.85
C ALA A 26 -10.68 6.97 5.47
N ASN A 27 -11.44 7.77 4.72
CA ASN A 27 -12.71 8.34 5.20
C ASN A 27 -13.70 7.25 5.62
N ARG A 28 -13.83 6.19 4.80
CA ARG A 28 -14.78 5.09 5.05
C ARG A 28 -14.47 4.28 6.32
N ILE A 29 -13.20 4.22 6.72
CA ILE A 29 -12.79 3.48 7.92
C ILE A 29 -12.65 4.37 9.16
N GLY A 30 -12.97 5.67 9.05
CA GLY A 30 -12.82 6.63 10.14
C GLY A 30 -11.36 6.97 10.44
N ALA A 31 -10.52 7.03 9.41
CA ALA A 31 -9.09 7.39 9.52
C ALA A 31 -8.82 8.87 9.21
N GLY A 32 -9.73 9.58 8.54
CA GLY A 32 -9.55 11.00 8.24
C GLY A 32 -10.45 11.49 7.12
N PHE A 33 -10.18 12.67 6.59
CA PHE A 33 -10.90 13.25 5.46
C PHE A 33 -9.96 14.06 4.56
N LEU A 34 -10.37 14.31 3.32
CA LEU A 34 -9.73 15.30 2.46
C LEU A 34 -10.40 16.65 2.70
N ASP A 35 -9.61 17.66 3.03
CA ASP A 35 -10.12 19.02 3.11
C ASP A 35 -10.36 19.61 1.71
N PRO A 36 -11.09 20.75 1.60
CA PRO A 36 -11.31 21.42 0.32
C PRO A 36 -10.03 21.88 -0.40
N GLY A 37 -8.91 22.01 0.32
CA GLY A 37 -7.58 22.33 -0.24
C GLY A 37 -6.84 21.12 -0.81
N GLY A 38 -7.44 19.92 -0.74
CA GLY A 38 -6.83 18.68 -1.21
C GLY A 38 -5.83 18.07 -0.22
N THR A 39 -5.74 18.59 1.00
CA THR A 39 -4.87 18.02 2.04
C THR A 39 -5.62 16.94 2.80
N PHE A 40 -4.99 15.78 2.96
CA PHE A 40 -5.55 14.73 3.81
C PHE A 40 -5.28 15.03 5.28
N VAL A 41 -6.36 15.11 6.07
CA VAL A 41 -6.31 15.36 7.51
C VAL A 41 -6.63 14.05 8.24
N PRO A 42 -5.63 13.42 8.90
CA PRO A 42 -5.86 12.21 9.69
C PRO A 42 -6.59 12.55 10.99
N TYR A 43 -7.54 11.70 11.40
CA TYR A 43 -8.11 11.78 12.74
C TYR A 43 -7.12 11.31 13.80
N ARG A 44 -7.32 11.75 15.06
CA ARG A 44 -6.45 11.40 16.18
C ARG A 44 -6.26 9.88 16.30
N GLY A 45 -5.01 9.45 16.40
CA GLY A 45 -4.64 8.05 16.50
C GLY A 45 -4.61 7.31 15.16
N THR A 46 -4.79 8.01 14.04
CA THR A 46 -4.59 7.44 12.71
C THR A 46 -3.12 7.45 12.34
N VAL A 47 -2.63 6.32 11.81
CA VAL A 47 -1.24 6.15 11.37
C VAL A 47 -1.22 5.73 9.90
N LEU A 48 -0.32 6.34 9.11
CA LEU A 48 0.03 5.87 7.77
C LEU A 48 1.12 4.82 7.90
N GLU A 49 0.87 3.64 7.36
CA GLU A 49 1.90 2.62 7.15
C GLU A 49 2.28 2.52 5.68
N MET A 50 3.56 2.23 5.44
CA MET A 50 4.16 2.01 4.14
C MET A 50 4.92 0.69 4.17
N ARG A 51 4.86 -0.09 3.09
CA ARG A 51 5.69 -1.29 2.93
C ARG A 51 6.24 -1.41 1.54
N GLU A 52 7.41 -2.01 1.41
CA GLU A 52 7.88 -2.49 0.12
C GLU A 52 7.19 -3.81 -0.24
N LYS A 53 6.37 -3.77 -1.29
CA LYS A 53 5.92 -4.97 -1.99
C LYS A 53 7.04 -5.42 -2.92
N THR A 54 7.79 -6.41 -2.47
CA THR A 54 8.58 -7.26 -3.35
C THR A 54 7.60 -7.99 -4.25
N ARG A 55 7.62 -7.74 -5.56
CA ARG A 55 7.00 -8.70 -6.47
C ARG A 55 7.80 -9.99 -6.28
N PRO A 56 7.18 -11.13 -5.98
CA PRO A 56 7.91 -12.38 -6.11
C PRO A 56 8.47 -12.38 -7.53
N GLY A 57 9.79 -12.49 -7.63
CA GLY A 57 10.48 -12.45 -8.91
C GLY A 57 9.79 -13.43 -9.84
N ILE A 58 9.59 -13.02 -11.09
CA ILE A 58 9.62 -14.02 -12.16
C ILE A 58 10.94 -14.74 -11.92
N GLU A 59 10.89 -15.98 -11.45
CA GLU A 59 12.05 -16.86 -11.54
C GLU A 59 12.40 -16.86 -13.02
N THR A 60 13.47 -16.14 -13.37
CA THR A 60 14.11 -16.29 -14.67
C THR A 60 14.38 -17.79 -14.78
N GLU A 61 13.63 -18.46 -15.66
CA GLU A 61 13.96 -19.82 -16.09
C GLU A 61 15.46 -19.84 -16.34
N ALA A 62 16.17 -20.64 -15.54
CA ALA A 62 17.55 -20.97 -15.83
C ALA A 62 17.59 -21.45 -17.29
N PRO A 63 18.53 -20.96 -18.13
CA PRO A 63 18.61 -21.46 -19.49
C PRO A 63 18.78 -22.97 -19.42
N ALA A 64 17.88 -23.70 -20.09
CA ALA A 64 18.00 -25.13 -20.27
C ALA A 64 19.43 -25.42 -20.73
N SER A 65 20.21 -26.03 -19.84
CA SER A 65 21.57 -26.46 -20.13
C SER A 65 21.49 -27.57 -21.16
N GLY A 66 21.45 -27.18 -22.43
CA GLY A 66 21.94 -28.02 -23.52
C GLY A 66 23.45 -28.15 -23.35
N ALA A 67 23.88 -29.26 -22.77
CA ALA A 67 25.25 -29.73 -22.86
C ALA A 67 25.21 -31.16 -23.39
N SER A 68 25.56 -31.26 -24.67
CA SER A 68 25.81 -32.49 -25.40
C SER A 68 26.86 -33.36 -24.70
N ALA A 69 26.66 -34.68 -24.73
CA ALA A 69 27.71 -35.70 -24.76
C ALA A 69 27.17 -36.92 -25.51
#